data_AF-A0A353T3B3-F1
#
_entry.id   AF-A0A353T3B3-F1
#
_cell.length_a   1.000
_cell.length_b   1.000
_cell.length_c   1.000
_cell.angle_alpha   90.00
_cell.angle_beta   90.00
_cell.angle_gamma   90.00
#
_symmetry.space_group_name_H-M   'P 1'
#
loop_
_entity.id
_entity.type
_entity.pdbx_description
1 polymer ?
#
loop_
_entity_poly.entity_id
_entity_poly.type
_entity_poly.pdbx_seq_one_letter_code
_entity_poly.pdbx_strand_id
1 'polypeptide(L)'
;TDLSHAYAMFEALEFAARTEIEAGKMSGPVELTKEQLEMAKCEQTERYAEPQKTFSSEERDARRNICAFTHRAYDQFLFTCTQGIFSQRLTDGTFLTAPRSADRKYMEEADILHIGRNPKESGSGQNCFIGLIQAIYQKHPDIHSVVIARSPNIMAFAITHNELETKTIPESYLQLRNIKKIPFESIFRHPEETAAMFSVKIPILLAENNCILVTGNSLLNTYDRLEVAEYSARAILSAKTLGDLVPINDQQVRDIEVAFHMK
;
A
#
# COMPACT_ATOMS: atom_id res chain seq x y z
N THR A 1 21.12 4.90 20.76
CA THR A 1 20.45 5.43 19.57
C THR A 1 21.51 5.69 18.53
N ASP A 2 21.43 5.01 17.37
CA ASP A 2 22.38 5.16 16.27
C ASP A 2 21.87 6.17 15.22
N LEU A 3 22.71 6.49 14.23
CA LEU A 3 22.37 7.46 13.18
C LEU A 3 21.19 7.00 12.33
N SER A 4 21.06 5.69 12.08
CA SER A 4 19.96 5.12 11.29
C SER A 4 18.61 5.33 11.98
N HIS A 5 18.54 5.11 13.29
CA HIS A 5 17.34 5.38 14.07
C HIS A 5 17.00 6.88 14.08
N ALA A 6 18.01 7.75 14.23
CA ALA A 6 17.79 9.20 14.18
C ALA A 6 17.23 9.63 12.82
N TYR A 7 17.78 9.10 11.72
CA TYR A 7 17.30 9.36 10.37
C TYR A 7 15.84 8.91 10.17
N ALA A 8 15.51 7.69 10.60
CA ALA A 8 14.14 7.17 10.53
C ALA A 8 13.13 8.05 11.30
N MET A 9 13.53 8.62 12.45
CA MET A 9 12.71 9.56 13.20
C MET A 9 12.51 10.90 12.47
N PHE A 10 13.56 11.42 11.82
CA PHE A 10 13.46 12.64 11.00
C PHE A 10 12.53 12.45 9.80
N GLU A 11 12.67 11.32 9.10
CA GLU A 11 11.82 11.01 7.95
C GLU A 11 10.36 10.78 8.36
N ALA A 12 10.11 10.14 9.50
CA ALA A 12 8.76 10.01 10.05
C ALA A 12 8.14 11.37 10.43
N LEU A 13 8.95 12.28 11.00
CA LEU A 13 8.52 13.66 11.31
C LEU A 13 8.22 14.45 10.03
N GLU A 14 9.08 14.35 9.02
CA GLU A 14 8.87 15.01 7.72
C GLU A 14 7.61 14.46 7.03
N PHE A 15 7.41 13.15 7.03
CA PHE A 15 6.21 12.50 6.51
C PHE A 15 4.95 13.04 7.21
N ALA A 16 4.94 13.10 8.54
CA ALA A 16 3.81 13.61 9.30
C ALA A 16 3.52 15.08 8.94
N ALA A 17 4.55 15.93 8.97
CA ALA A 17 4.41 17.36 8.66
C ALA A 17 3.88 17.60 7.23
N ARG A 18 4.41 16.90 6.22
CA ARG A 18 3.92 17.00 4.84
C ARG A 18 2.46 16.58 4.73
N THR A 19 2.10 15.46 5.37
CA THR A 19 0.73 14.94 5.31
C THR A 19 -0.26 15.90 5.98
N GLU A 20 0.10 16.49 7.13
CA GLU A 20 -0.72 17.49 7.83
C GLU A 20 -0.89 18.78 7.02
N ILE A 21 0.17 19.28 6.38
CA ILE A 21 0.12 20.47 5.52
C ILE A 21 -0.85 20.24 4.35
N GLU A 22 -0.76 19.09 3.68
CA GLU A 22 -1.65 18.77 2.56
C GLU A 22 -3.09 18.53 3.03
N ALA A 23 -3.30 17.86 4.17
CA ALA A 23 -4.62 17.69 4.77
C ALA A 23 -5.26 19.03 5.17
N GLY A 24 -4.45 20.00 5.62
CA GLY A 24 -4.87 21.36 5.95
C GLY A 24 -5.43 22.16 4.76
N LYS A 25 -5.11 21.76 3.52
CA LYS A 25 -5.73 22.31 2.29
C LYS A 25 -7.14 21.74 2.02
N MET A 26 -7.61 20.83 2.86
CA MET A 26 -8.89 20.13 2.71
C MET A 26 -9.76 20.34 3.97
N SER A 27 -10.33 19.28 4.55
CA SER A 27 -11.11 19.36 5.80
C SER A 27 -10.26 19.44 7.07
N GLY A 28 -8.93 19.34 6.96
CA GLY A 28 -8.04 19.11 8.10
C GLY A 28 -8.02 17.65 8.55
N PRO A 29 -6.99 17.25 9.32
CA PRO A 29 -6.79 15.88 9.77
C PRO A 29 -7.84 15.45 10.80
N VAL A 30 -8.21 14.17 10.75
CA VAL A 30 -9.13 13.50 11.67
C VAL A 30 -8.30 12.66 12.63
N GLU A 31 -8.39 12.96 13.92
CA GLU A 31 -7.61 12.27 14.94
C GLU A 31 -8.12 10.84 15.19
N LEU A 32 -7.18 9.95 15.52
CA LEU A 32 -7.49 8.60 15.98
C LEU A 32 -8.02 8.60 17.41
N THR A 33 -8.98 7.72 17.71
CA THR A 33 -9.39 7.47 19.09
C THR A 33 -8.32 6.71 19.88
N LYS A 34 -8.41 6.73 21.21
CA LYS A 34 -7.49 5.96 22.07
C LYS A 34 -7.55 4.46 21.77
N GLU A 35 -8.73 3.93 21.51
CA GLU A 35 -8.92 2.52 21.14
C GLU A 35 -8.22 2.18 19.81
N GLN A 36 -8.30 3.09 18.83
CA GLN A 36 -7.62 2.90 17.54
C GLN A 36 -6.09 2.97 17.68
N LEU A 37 -5.58 3.89 18.51
CA LEU A 37 -4.14 3.95 18.82
C LEU A 37 -3.63 2.66 19.48
N GLU A 38 -4.42 2.05 20.37
CA GLU A 38 -4.08 0.74 20.96
C GLU A 38 -4.08 -0.37 19.91
N MET A 39 -5.01 -0.37 18.95
CA MET A 39 -5.04 -1.34 17.84
C MET A 39 -3.80 -1.24 16.94
N ALA A 40 -3.31 -0.01 16.69
CA ALA A 40 -2.13 0.24 15.85
C ALA A 40 -0.87 -0.49 16.35
N LYS A 41 -0.79 -0.83 17.64
CA LYS A 41 0.35 -1.57 18.23
C LYS A 41 0.55 -2.95 17.60
N CYS A 42 -0.47 -3.53 16.98
CA CYS A 42 -0.35 -4.81 16.27
C CYS A 42 0.69 -4.74 15.13
N GLU A 43 0.85 -3.59 14.47
CA GLU A 43 1.86 -3.38 13.42
C GLU A 43 3.30 -3.56 13.91
N GLN A 44 3.53 -3.42 15.22
CA GLN A 44 4.87 -3.45 15.81
C GLN A 44 5.36 -4.87 16.11
N THR A 45 4.50 -5.87 15.93
CA THR A 45 4.82 -7.26 16.29
C THR A 45 5.40 -8.00 15.09
N GLU A 46 6.68 -8.34 15.17
CA GLU A 46 7.31 -9.30 14.27
C GLU A 46 8.11 -10.33 15.07
N ARG A 47 8.01 -11.60 14.65
CA ARG A 47 8.96 -12.64 15.03
C ARG A 47 9.68 -13.10 13.77
N TYR A 48 10.99 -13.23 13.89
CA TYR A 48 11.87 -13.66 12.80
C TYR A 48 11.58 -15.11 12.43
N ALA A 49 11.40 -15.36 11.14
CA ALA A 49 11.55 -16.69 10.57
C ALA A 49 13.04 -16.99 10.42
N GLU A 50 13.45 -18.25 10.55
CA GLU A 50 14.84 -18.63 10.29
C GLU A 50 15.21 -18.38 8.82
N PRO A 51 16.40 -17.83 8.54
CA PRO A 51 16.83 -17.58 7.17
C PRO A 51 17.00 -18.89 6.41
N GLN A 52 16.21 -19.04 5.35
CA GLN A 52 16.29 -20.18 4.43
C GLN A 52 17.55 -20.03 3.56
N LYS A 53 18.35 -21.09 3.45
CA LYS A 53 19.67 -21.06 2.78
C LYS A 53 19.64 -21.34 1.28
N THR A 54 18.53 -21.90 0.77
CA THR A 54 18.40 -22.31 -0.64
C THR A 54 17.03 -21.91 -1.17
N PHE A 55 17.04 -21.11 -2.24
CA PHE A 55 15.86 -20.59 -2.91
C PHE A 55 15.69 -21.19 -4.31
N SER A 56 14.45 -21.38 -4.75
CA SER A 56 14.12 -21.74 -6.13
C SER A 56 14.49 -20.62 -7.11
N SER A 57 14.51 -20.90 -8.42
CA SER A 57 14.76 -19.85 -9.41
C SER A 57 13.67 -18.77 -9.41
N GLU A 58 12.41 -19.16 -9.21
CA GLU A 58 11.27 -18.25 -9.10
C GLU A 58 11.42 -17.33 -7.89
N GLU A 59 11.76 -17.91 -6.73
CA GLU A 59 11.93 -17.15 -5.50
C GLU A 59 13.08 -16.14 -5.60
N ARG A 60 14.21 -16.52 -6.22
CA ARG A 60 15.33 -15.59 -6.45
C ARG A 60 14.94 -14.41 -7.32
N ASP A 61 14.18 -14.65 -8.39
CA ASP A 61 13.71 -13.59 -9.26
C ASP A 61 12.74 -12.65 -8.53
N ALA A 62 11.79 -13.21 -7.77
CA ALA A 62 10.86 -12.45 -6.96
C ALA A 62 11.56 -11.62 -5.86
N ARG A 63 12.56 -12.17 -5.17
CA ARG A 63 13.39 -11.43 -4.19
C ARG A 63 14.08 -10.24 -4.83
N ARG A 64 14.74 -10.45 -5.98
CA ARG A 64 15.41 -9.39 -6.73
C ARG A 64 14.44 -8.29 -7.15
N ASN A 65 13.28 -8.68 -7.68
CA ASN A 65 12.27 -7.73 -8.12
C ASN A 65 11.71 -6.92 -6.95
N ILE A 66 11.39 -7.57 -5.81
CA ILE A 66 10.94 -6.86 -4.61
C ILE A 66 11.98 -5.83 -4.15
N CYS A 67 13.27 -6.18 -4.07
CA CYS A 67 14.32 -5.22 -3.72
C CYS A 67 14.41 -4.06 -4.72
N ALA A 68 14.42 -4.36 -6.03
CA ALA A 68 14.52 -3.34 -7.06
C ALA A 68 13.36 -2.32 -7.01
N PHE A 69 12.12 -2.80 -6.88
CA PHE A 69 10.95 -1.93 -6.78
C PHE A 69 10.84 -1.23 -5.44
N THR A 70 11.32 -1.83 -4.34
CA THR A 70 11.39 -1.17 -3.03
C THR A 70 12.35 0.02 -3.09
N HIS A 71 13.56 -0.17 -3.64
CA HIS A 71 14.52 0.92 -3.84
C HIS A 71 13.94 2.01 -4.74
N ARG A 72 13.29 1.63 -5.84
CA ARG A 72 12.65 2.58 -6.75
C ARG A 72 11.51 3.34 -6.06
N ALA A 73 10.69 2.68 -5.25
CA ALA A 73 9.60 3.31 -4.50
C ALA A 73 10.13 4.28 -3.44
N TYR A 74 11.22 3.91 -2.77
CA TYR A 74 11.92 4.78 -1.82
C TYR A 74 12.47 6.03 -2.51
N ASP A 75 13.14 5.87 -3.66
CA ASP A 75 13.72 6.98 -4.43
C ASP A 75 12.66 7.96 -4.97
N GLN A 76 11.42 7.51 -5.11
CA GLN A 76 10.27 8.34 -5.50
C GLN A 76 9.46 8.87 -4.31
N PHE A 77 9.93 8.69 -3.07
CA PHE A 77 9.23 9.04 -1.83
C PHE A 77 7.85 8.39 -1.67
N LEU A 78 7.62 7.25 -2.34
CA LEU A 78 6.42 6.45 -2.14
C LEU A 78 6.51 5.66 -0.83
N PHE A 79 7.73 5.23 -0.49
CA PHE A 79 8.10 4.52 0.73
C PHE A 79 9.04 5.38 1.59
N THR A 80 9.17 5.00 2.86
CA THR A 80 10.14 5.56 3.82
C THR A 80 10.99 4.43 4.40
N CYS A 81 11.98 4.75 5.23
CA CYS A 81 12.91 3.81 5.86
C CYS A 81 12.18 2.65 6.55
N THR A 82 11.06 2.96 7.23
CA THR A 82 10.32 1.99 8.06
C THR A 82 8.95 1.61 7.50
N GLN A 83 8.52 2.20 6.38
CA GLN A 83 7.16 2.08 5.88
C GLN A 83 7.11 1.81 4.38
N GLY A 84 6.12 1.03 3.96
CA GLY A 84 6.05 0.50 2.60
C GLY A 84 6.39 -0.97 2.59
N ILE A 85 5.52 -1.80 2.05
CA ILE A 85 5.73 -3.24 1.93
C ILE A 85 5.25 -3.67 0.55
N PHE A 86 6.14 -4.33 -0.18
CA PHE A 86 5.77 -5.15 -1.33
C PHE A 86 5.61 -6.59 -0.90
N SER A 87 4.59 -7.24 -1.43
CA SER A 87 4.44 -8.69 -1.40
C SER A 87 4.27 -9.25 -2.81
N GLN A 88 4.80 -10.45 -3.02
CA GLN A 88 4.64 -11.22 -4.25
C GLN A 88 4.31 -12.68 -3.95
N ARG A 89 3.22 -13.18 -4.52
CA ARG A 89 2.82 -14.60 -4.43
C ARG A 89 3.70 -15.46 -5.33
N LEU A 90 4.09 -16.64 -4.83
CA LEU A 90 4.78 -17.69 -5.58
C LEU A 90 3.78 -18.72 -6.12
N THR A 91 4.20 -19.51 -7.11
CA THR A 91 3.38 -20.54 -7.78
C THR A 91 2.88 -21.63 -6.83
N ASP A 92 3.62 -21.91 -5.76
CA ASP A 92 3.24 -22.89 -4.72
C ASP A 92 2.21 -22.33 -3.71
N GLY A 93 1.73 -21.10 -3.90
CA GLY A 93 0.74 -20.45 -3.04
C GLY A 93 1.31 -19.88 -1.73
N THR A 94 2.62 -19.89 -1.54
CA THR A 94 3.32 -19.07 -0.54
C THR A 94 3.52 -17.65 -1.07
N PHE A 95 4.08 -16.75 -0.27
CA PHE A 95 4.43 -15.42 -0.74
C PHE A 95 5.67 -14.86 -0.06
N LEU A 96 6.30 -13.91 -0.75
CA LEU A 96 7.42 -13.15 -0.25
C LEU A 96 6.96 -11.78 0.23
N THR A 97 7.65 -11.22 1.22
CA THR A 97 7.43 -9.85 1.69
C THR A 97 8.69 -9.28 2.36
N ALA A 98 8.83 -7.96 2.35
CA ALA A 98 9.88 -7.29 3.11
C ALA A 98 9.64 -7.40 4.63
N PRO A 99 10.68 -7.60 5.46
CA PRO A 99 10.55 -7.55 6.93
C PRO A 99 10.32 -6.10 7.39
N ARG A 100 9.68 -5.86 8.53
CA ARG A 100 9.51 -4.49 9.07
C ARG A 100 10.82 -3.88 9.53
N SER A 101 11.76 -4.69 9.99
CA SER A 101 13.03 -4.22 10.57
C SER A 101 14.06 -3.73 9.55
N ALA A 102 13.89 -4.03 8.26
CA ALA A 102 14.85 -3.62 7.23
C ALA A 102 14.55 -2.21 6.71
N ASP A 103 15.61 -1.41 6.62
CA ASP A 103 15.58 -0.12 5.93
C ASP A 103 15.27 -0.34 4.45
N ARG A 104 14.19 0.27 3.96
CA ARG A 104 13.76 0.14 2.56
C ARG A 104 14.78 0.59 1.54
N LYS A 105 15.74 1.45 1.90
CA LYS A 105 16.80 1.90 0.99
C LYS A 105 17.96 0.91 0.86
N TYR A 106 18.22 0.12 1.89
CA TYR A 106 19.39 -0.77 1.97
C TYR A 106 19.02 -2.25 2.03
N MET A 107 17.76 -2.58 1.76
CA MET A 107 17.24 -3.94 1.85
C MET A 107 17.83 -4.83 0.75
N GLU A 108 18.37 -5.98 1.15
CA GLU A 108 18.96 -6.96 0.26
C GLU A 108 18.05 -8.17 0.05
N GLU A 109 18.32 -8.97 -1.00
CA GLU A 109 17.52 -10.16 -1.33
C GLU A 109 17.46 -11.17 -0.16
N ALA A 110 18.50 -11.19 0.69
CA ALA A 110 18.60 -12.05 1.87
C ALA A 110 17.66 -11.63 3.01
N ASP A 111 17.25 -10.36 3.06
CA ASP A 111 16.35 -9.84 4.09
C ASP A 111 14.89 -10.24 3.83
N ILE A 112 14.54 -10.53 2.58
CA ILE A 112 13.16 -10.86 2.19
C ILE A 112 12.64 -12.09 2.94
N LEU A 113 11.46 -11.95 3.53
CA LEU A 113 10.80 -13.03 4.26
C LEU A 113 10.02 -13.91 3.30
N HIS A 114 10.10 -15.22 3.51
CA HIS A 114 9.25 -16.22 2.89
C HIS A 114 8.14 -16.58 3.87
N ILE A 115 6.88 -16.33 3.48
CA ILE A 115 5.71 -16.62 4.30
C ILE A 115 5.04 -17.89 3.77
N GLY A 116 5.02 -18.93 4.61
CA GLY A 116 4.38 -20.19 4.28
C GLY A 116 2.86 -20.08 4.19
N ARG A 117 2.20 -21.16 3.75
CA ARG A 117 0.73 -21.22 3.63
C ARG A 117 0.00 -21.03 4.97
N ASN A 118 0.67 -21.33 6.09
CA ASN A 118 0.19 -21.09 7.45
C ASN A 118 1.21 -20.22 8.22
N PRO A 119 1.06 -18.89 8.26
CA PRO A 119 2.04 -18.00 8.87
C PRO A 119 2.19 -18.18 10.38
N LYS A 120 1.23 -18.85 11.06
CA LYS A 120 1.39 -19.25 12.46
C LYS A 120 2.57 -20.22 12.65
N GLU A 121 2.88 -21.03 11.63
CA GLU A 121 4.01 -21.97 11.64
C GLU A 121 5.33 -21.27 11.25
N SER A 122 5.26 -20.19 10.46
CA SER A 122 6.41 -19.41 10.01
C SER A 122 6.89 -18.36 11.03
N GLY A 123 6.30 -18.30 12.22
CA GLY A 123 6.60 -17.28 13.25
C GLY A 123 5.99 -15.90 12.96
N SER A 124 5.64 -15.60 11.71
CA SER A 124 5.11 -14.32 11.22
C SER A 124 3.61 -14.07 11.48
N GLY A 125 2.89 -15.06 12.01
CA GLY A 125 1.44 -15.02 12.27
C GLY A 125 0.94 -14.04 13.35
N GLN A 126 1.74 -13.07 13.78
CA GLN A 126 1.33 -12.01 14.72
C GLN A 126 1.24 -10.60 14.08
N ASN A 127 1.71 -10.43 12.85
CA ASN A 127 1.61 -9.14 12.15
C ASN A 127 0.27 -9.03 11.40
N CYS A 128 -0.52 -7.99 11.69
CA CYS A 128 -1.83 -7.77 11.06
C CYS A 128 -1.76 -7.66 9.53
N PHE A 129 -0.72 -7.03 8.96
CA PHE A 129 -0.56 -6.89 7.52
C PHE A 129 -0.27 -8.23 6.84
N ILE A 130 0.54 -9.10 7.47
CA ILE A 130 0.79 -10.45 6.93
C ILE A 130 -0.51 -11.25 6.89
N GLY A 131 -1.31 -11.18 7.96
CA GLY A 131 -2.63 -11.81 8.00
C GLY A 131 -3.58 -11.27 6.92
N LEU A 132 -3.60 -9.95 6.70
CA LEU A 132 -4.40 -9.32 5.65
C LEU A 132 -3.95 -9.73 4.24
N ILE A 133 -2.65 -9.69 3.96
CA ILE A 133 -2.09 -10.11 2.66
C ILE A 133 -2.45 -11.58 2.37
N GLN A 134 -2.34 -12.45 3.38
CA GLN A 134 -2.74 -13.84 3.24
C GLN A 134 -4.24 -13.98 2.92
N ALA A 135 -5.11 -13.25 3.63
CA ALA A 135 -6.54 -13.25 3.38
C ALA A 135 -6.87 -12.76 1.95
N ILE A 136 -6.19 -11.72 1.47
CA ILE A 136 -6.30 -11.23 0.08
C ILE A 136 -5.92 -12.34 -0.90
N TYR A 137 -4.77 -12.97 -0.70
CA TYR A 137 -4.30 -14.02 -1.60
C TYR A 137 -5.20 -15.27 -1.60
N GLN A 138 -5.77 -15.65 -0.45
CA GLN A 138 -6.70 -16.76 -0.39
C GLN A 138 -8.03 -16.45 -1.10
N LYS A 139 -8.52 -15.21 -0.96
CA LYS A 139 -9.79 -14.79 -1.55
C LYS A 139 -9.69 -14.57 -3.06
N HIS A 140 -8.55 -14.09 -3.53
CA HIS A 140 -8.35 -13.63 -4.92
C HIS A 140 -7.16 -14.34 -5.58
N PRO A 141 -7.39 -15.44 -6.29
CA PRO A 141 -6.34 -16.17 -7.00
C PRO A 141 -5.60 -15.35 -8.06
N ASP A 142 -6.29 -14.39 -8.70
CA ASP A 142 -5.73 -13.53 -9.76
C ASP A 142 -4.80 -12.42 -9.23
N ILE A 143 -4.79 -12.19 -7.91
CA ILE A 143 -3.89 -11.23 -7.28
C ILE A 143 -2.56 -11.94 -6.97
N HIS A 144 -1.49 -11.42 -7.56
CA HIS A 144 -0.12 -11.93 -7.41
C HIS A 144 0.81 -10.95 -6.69
N SER A 145 0.39 -9.70 -6.50
CA SER A 145 1.13 -8.73 -5.70
C SER A 145 0.20 -7.85 -4.88
N VAL A 146 0.64 -7.50 -3.68
CA VAL A 146 0.00 -6.55 -2.79
C VAL A 146 1.03 -5.53 -2.32
N VAL A 147 0.64 -4.26 -2.28
CA VAL A 147 1.44 -3.17 -1.75
C VAL A 147 0.69 -2.48 -0.63
N ILE A 148 1.40 -2.22 0.46
CA ILE A 148 0.91 -1.44 1.58
C ILE A 148 1.85 -0.26 1.75
N ALA A 149 1.35 0.97 1.59
CA ALA A 149 2.18 2.16 1.60
C ALA A 149 1.56 3.30 2.41
N ARG A 150 2.39 4.30 2.72
CA ARG A 150 2.01 5.54 3.39
C ARG A 150 2.65 6.71 2.64
N SER A 151 2.20 6.94 1.41
CA SER A 151 2.72 8.02 0.57
C SER A 151 2.04 9.35 0.95
N PRO A 152 2.78 10.47 1.11
CA PRO A 152 2.25 11.68 1.76
C PRO A 152 0.99 12.26 1.14
N ASN A 153 0.90 12.37 -0.20
CA ASN A 153 -0.24 13.02 -0.85
C ASN A 153 -1.50 12.15 -0.76
N ILE A 154 -1.38 10.84 -0.97
CA ILE A 154 -2.48 9.89 -0.74
C ILE A 154 -2.93 9.92 0.72
N MET A 155 -1.98 9.95 1.66
CA MET A 155 -2.29 9.94 3.09
C MET A 155 -3.03 11.20 3.54
N ALA A 156 -2.86 12.34 2.87
CA ALA A 156 -3.68 13.53 3.12
C ALA A 156 -5.18 13.25 2.91
N PHE A 157 -5.54 12.43 1.92
CA PHE A 157 -6.92 11.95 1.75
C PHE A 157 -7.29 10.90 2.80
N ALA A 158 -6.36 10.05 3.22
CA ALA A 158 -6.63 9.03 4.25
C ALA A 158 -6.97 9.64 5.61
N ILE A 159 -6.35 10.77 5.97
CA ILE A 159 -6.55 11.43 7.27
C ILE A 159 -7.64 12.52 7.25
N THR A 160 -8.30 12.79 6.13
CA THR A 160 -9.38 13.80 6.03
C THR A 160 -10.73 13.10 5.83
N HIS A 161 -11.83 13.83 5.62
CA HIS A 161 -13.10 13.22 5.17
C HIS A 161 -13.22 13.14 3.64
N ASN A 162 -12.21 13.61 2.91
CA ASN A 162 -12.23 13.68 1.47
C ASN A 162 -11.93 12.31 0.83
N GLU A 163 -12.57 12.03 -0.30
CA GLU A 163 -12.25 10.91 -1.18
C GLU A 163 -11.21 11.33 -2.22
N LEU A 164 -10.39 10.38 -2.67
CA LEU A 164 -9.44 10.58 -3.75
C LEU A 164 -10.14 10.31 -5.09
N GLU A 165 -10.43 11.36 -5.86
CA GLU A 165 -11.04 11.21 -7.19
C GLU A 165 -10.04 10.61 -8.17
N THR A 166 -10.46 9.56 -8.87
CA THR A 166 -9.63 8.86 -9.86
C THR A 166 -9.97 9.27 -11.29
N LYS A 167 -11.12 9.91 -11.51
CA LYS A 167 -11.63 10.36 -12.80
C LYS A 167 -11.11 11.76 -13.17
N THR A 168 -9.83 12.01 -12.90
CA THR A 168 -9.16 13.28 -13.24
C THR A 168 -8.81 13.32 -14.73
N ILE A 169 -8.05 12.31 -15.18
CA ILE A 169 -7.68 12.09 -16.58
C ILE A 169 -7.91 10.60 -16.92
N PRO A 170 -8.10 10.26 -18.21
CA PRO A 170 -8.42 8.89 -18.60
C PRO A 170 -7.38 7.88 -18.07
N GLU A 171 -6.09 8.20 -18.16
CA GLU A 171 -5.01 7.31 -17.72
C GLU A 171 -5.05 6.99 -16.22
N SER A 172 -5.32 7.99 -15.36
CA SER A 172 -5.53 7.77 -13.93
C SER A 172 -6.71 6.84 -13.68
N TYR A 173 -7.83 7.02 -14.39
CA TYR A 173 -9.00 6.15 -14.24
C TYR A 173 -8.72 4.72 -14.71
N LEU A 174 -8.01 4.56 -15.83
CA LEU A 174 -7.63 3.24 -16.37
C LEU A 174 -6.81 2.44 -15.35
N GLN A 175 -5.84 3.10 -14.70
CA GLN A 175 -4.91 2.46 -13.77
C GLN A 175 -5.52 2.21 -12.39
N LEU A 176 -6.20 3.23 -11.83
CA LEU A 176 -6.67 3.24 -10.44
C LEU A 176 -8.07 2.64 -10.27
N ARG A 177 -8.91 2.69 -11.32
CA ARG A 177 -10.33 2.38 -11.24
C ARG A 177 -11.00 3.18 -10.12
N ASN A 178 -11.67 2.50 -9.18
CA ASN A 178 -12.20 3.15 -7.98
C ASN A 178 -11.29 2.87 -6.79
N ILE A 179 -11.04 3.91 -6.00
CA ILE A 179 -10.40 3.80 -4.70
C ILE A 179 -11.51 3.85 -3.65
N LYS A 180 -11.61 2.81 -2.81
CA LYS A 180 -12.60 2.78 -1.74
C LYS A 180 -11.94 3.11 -0.41
N LYS A 181 -12.45 4.13 0.27
CA LYS A 181 -12.02 4.46 1.63
C LYS A 181 -12.70 3.54 2.65
N ILE A 182 -11.93 3.07 3.64
CA ILE A 182 -12.40 2.09 4.63
C ILE A 182 -12.06 2.56 6.05
N PRO A 183 -12.87 2.21 7.06
CA PRO A 183 -12.59 2.54 8.45
C PRO A 183 -11.26 1.96 8.93
N PHE A 184 -10.57 2.68 9.82
CA PHE A 184 -9.26 2.31 10.38
C PHE A 184 -9.24 0.87 10.93
N GLU A 185 -10.28 0.45 11.66
CA GLU A 185 -10.35 -0.85 12.32
C GLU A 185 -10.47 -2.03 11.35
N SER A 186 -10.84 -1.78 10.08
CA SER A 186 -11.13 -2.83 9.08
C SER A 186 -9.92 -3.74 8.88
N ILE A 187 -8.73 -3.15 8.80
CA ILE A 187 -7.47 -3.89 8.58
C ILE A 187 -7.08 -4.77 9.77
N PHE A 188 -7.55 -4.44 10.98
CA PHE A 188 -7.17 -5.12 12.22
C PHE A 188 -8.20 -6.15 12.67
N ARG A 189 -9.48 -5.79 12.66
CA ARG A 189 -10.58 -6.60 13.20
C ARG A 189 -11.17 -7.55 12.16
N HIS A 190 -11.22 -7.14 10.90
CA HIS A 190 -11.96 -7.82 9.85
C HIS A 190 -11.09 -8.03 8.58
N PRO A 191 -9.93 -8.70 8.67
CA PRO A 191 -9.03 -8.87 7.52
C PRO A 191 -9.69 -9.65 6.37
N GLU A 192 -10.54 -10.64 6.65
CA GLU A 192 -11.26 -11.38 5.61
C GLU A 192 -12.33 -10.55 4.89
N GLU A 193 -13.06 -9.71 5.64
CA GLU A 193 -14.04 -8.79 5.05
C GLU A 193 -13.33 -7.71 4.23
N THR A 194 -12.19 -7.21 4.73
CA THR A 194 -11.33 -6.27 4.00
C THR A 194 -10.81 -6.88 2.71
N ALA A 195 -10.32 -8.12 2.76
CA ALA A 195 -9.92 -8.87 1.57
C ALA A 195 -11.07 -9.02 0.57
N ALA A 196 -12.30 -9.28 1.04
CA ALA A 196 -13.48 -9.43 0.18
C ALA A 196 -13.92 -8.13 -0.52
N MET A 197 -13.47 -6.96 -0.07
CA MET A 197 -13.79 -5.68 -0.73
C MET A 197 -13.04 -5.47 -2.05
N PHE A 198 -11.90 -6.14 -2.26
CA PHE A 198 -11.15 -6.03 -3.50
C PHE A 198 -11.92 -6.67 -4.66
N SER A 199 -11.84 -6.03 -5.82
CA SER A 199 -12.37 -6.54 -7.08
C SER A 199 -11.65 -5.88 -8.24
N VAL A 200 -11.92 -6.33 -9.48
CA VAL A 200 -11.38 -5.67 -10.68
C VAL A 200 -11.75 -4.17 -10.74
N LYS A 201 -12.92 -3.80 -10.18
CA LYS A 201 -13.40 -2.41 -10.13
C LYS A 201 -12.84 -1.61 -8.94
N ILE A 202 -12.35 -2.31 -7.91
CA ILE A 202 -11.80 -1.73 -6.67
C ILE A 202 -10.47 -2.42 -6.36
N PRO A 203 -9.39 -2.10 -7.11
CA PRO A 203 -8.08 -2.68 -6.87
C PRO A 203 -7.35 -2.03 -5.68
N ILE A 204 -7.87 -0.91 -5.18
CA ILE A 204 -7.22 -0.08 -4.16
C ILE A 204 -8.20 0.22 -3.03
N LEU A 205 -7.75 0.02 -1.79
CA LEU A 205 -8.43 0.49 -0.59
C LEU A 205 -7.57 1.55 0.11
N LEU A 206 -8.21 2.58 0.64
CA LEU A 206 -7.58 3.61 1.45
C LEU A 206 -8.07 3.48 2.90
N ALA A 207 -7.24 2.93 3.77
CA ALA A 207 -7.57 2.80 5.19
C ALA A 207 -7.37 4.14 5.89
N GLU A 208 -8.44 4.64 6.51
CA GLU A 208 -8.41 5.88 7.29
C GLU A 208 -7.24 5.89 8.26
N ASN A 209 -6.49 6.98 8.32
CA ASN A 209 -5.39 7.18 9.26
C ASN A 209 -4.30 6.09 9.28
N ASN A 210 -4.24 5.22 8.27
CA ASN A 210 -3.32 4.09 8.29
C ASN A 210 -2.49 3.99 7.02
N CYS A 211 -3.07 3.52 5.91
CA CYS A 211 -2.31 3.17 4.72
C CYS A 211 -3.18 3.12 3.46
N ILE A 212 -2.52 3.10 2.31
CA ILE A 212 -3.11 2.63 1.06
C ILE A 212 -2.75 1.15 0.85
N LEU A 213 -3.75 0.35 0.48
CA LEU A 213 -3.63 -1.05 0.10
C LEU A 213 -3.88 -1.15 -1.41
N VAL A 214 -2.89 -1.62 -2.16
CA VAL A 214 -2.95 -1.75 -3.62
C VAL A 214 -2.76 -3.21 -3.99
N THR A 215 -3.66 -3.73 -4.82
CA THR A 215 -3.57 -5.10 -5.35
C THR A 215 -3.26 -5.10 -6.84
N GLY A 216 -2.67 -6.17 -7.36
CA GLY A 216 -2.34 -6.28 -8.77
C GLY A 216 -1.93 -7.69 -9.20
N ASN A 217 -1.86 -7.89 -10.51
CA ASN A 217 -1.50 -9.18 -11.12
C ASN A 217 0.03 -9.37 -11.24
N SER A 218 0.81 -8.34 -10.93
CA SER A 218 2.27 -8.37 -10.93
C SER A 218 2.79 -7.25 -10.04
N LEU A 219 4.06 -7.33 -9.67
CA LEU A 219 4.73 -6.32 -8.85
C LEU A 219 4.84 -4.96 -9.56
N LEU A 220 5.05 -4.98 -10.88
CA LEU A 220 5.04 -3.76 -11.70
C LEU A 220 3.64 -3.12 -11.69
N ASN A 221 2.59 -3.93 -11.85
CA ASN A 221 1.21 -3.40 -11.85
C ASN A 221 0.84 -2.73 -10.52
N THR A 222 1.24 -3.29 -9.38
CA THR A 222 1.00 -2.66 -8.07
C THR A 222 1.85 -1.41 -7.87
N TYR A 223 3.10 -1.41 -8.31
CA TYR A 223 3.96 -0.22 -8.30
C TYR A 223 3.36 0.91 -9.13
N ASP A 224 2.98 0.65 -10.38
CA ASP A 224 2.41 1.66 -11.28
C ASP A 224 1.10 2.23 -10.72
N ARG A 225 0.26 1.39 -10.09
CA ARG A 225 -0.95 1.86 -9.41
C ARG A 225 -0.63 2.79 -8.24
N LEU A 226 0.35 2.45 -7.41
CA LEU A 226 0.77 3.31 -6.30
C LEU A 226 1.34 4.64 -6.80
N GLU A 227 2.21 4.60 -7.80
CA GLU A 227 2.83 5.78 -8.40
C GLU A 227 1.78 6.72 -9.01
N VAL A 228 0.85 6.18 -9.81
CA VAL A 228 -0.25 6.96 -10.41
C VAL A 228 -1.19 7.50 -9.33
N ALA A 229 -1.46 6.77 -8.26
CA ALA A 229 -2.30 7.24 -7.15
C ALA A 229 -1.66 8.45 -6.45
N GLU A 230 -0.36 8.39 -6.18
CA GLU A 230 0.36 9.46 -5.47
C GLU A 230 0.48 10.71 -6.33
N TYR A 231 0.82 10.54 -7.61
CA TYR A 231 0.86 11.68 -8.53
C TYR A 231 -0.50 12.30 -8.78
N SER A 232 -1.56 11.48 -8.88
CA SER A 232 -2.94 11.98 -9.01
C SER A 232 -3.35 12.75 -7.76
N ALA A 233 -3.08 12.23 -6.57
CA ALA A 233 -3.33 12.90 -5.30
C ALA A 233 -2.60 14.26 -5.24
N ARG A 234 -1.30 14.29 -5.58
CA ARG A 234 -0.50 15.52 -5.63
C ARG A 234 -1.06 16.54 -6.62
N ALA A 235 -1.47 16.09 -7.80
CA ALA A 235 -2.06 16.96 -8.82
C ALA A 235 -3.38 17.58 -8.33
N ILE A 236 -4.26 16.79 -7.72
CA ILE A 236 -5.54 17.27 -7.16
C ILE A 236 -5.30 18.29 -6.05
N LEU A 237 -4.40 17.98 -5.10
CA LEU A 237 -4.06 18.89 -4.00
C LEU A 237 -3.50 20.21 -4.51
N SER A 238 -2.67 20.17 -5.55
CA SER A 238 -2.10 21.38 -6.17
C SER A 238 -3.16 22.17 -6.94
N ALA A 239 -4.05 21.49 -7.66
CA ALA A 239 -5.09 22.10 -8.49
C ALA A 239 -6.14 22.86 -7.65
N LYS A 240 -6.36 22.49 -6.39
CA LYS A 240 -7.27 23.22 -5.47
C LYS A 240 -6.99 24.72 -5.38
N THR A 241 -5.73 25.15 -5.58
CA THR A 241 -5.37 26.58 -5.57
C THR A 241 -5.89 27.33 -6.79
N LEU A 242 -6.21 26.62 -7.88
CA LEU A 242 -6.69 27.17 -9.15
C LEU A 242 -8.22 27.15 -9.24
N GLY A 243 -8.88 26.23 -8.53
CA GLY A 243 -10.33 26.09 -8.50
C GLY A 243 -10.77 24.64 -8.27
N ASP A 244 -12.05 24.37 -8.52
CA ASP A 244 -12.63 23.04 -8.37
C ASP A 244 -12.24 22.12 -9.54
N LEU A 245 -11.97 20.85 -9.21
CA LEU A 245 -11.73 19.80 -10.19
C LEU A 245 -12.99 19.56 -11.01
N VAL A 246 -12.84 19.50 -12.34
CA VAL A 246 -13.89 19.06 -13.25
C VAL A 246 -13.59 17.60 -13.62
N PRO A 247 -14.25 16.60 -12.99
CA PRO A 247 -13.98 15.20 -13.27
C PRO A 247 -14.54 14.78 -14.63
N ILE A 248 -14.02 13.66 -15.14
CA ILE A 248 -14.56 12.94 -16.29
C ILE A 248 -15.98 12.49 -15.92
N ASN A 249 -16.95 12.87 -16.75
CA ASN A 249 -18.36 12.56 -16.49
C ASN A 249 -18.71 11.10 -16.83
N ASP A 250 -19.87 10.63 -16.37
CA ASP A 250 -20.29 9.25 -16.54
C ASP A 250 -20.38 8.78 -18.00
N GLN A 251 -20.69 9.68 -18.94
CA GLN A 251 -20.71 9.33 -20.36
C GLN A 251 -19.29 9.07 -20.87
N GLN A 252 -18.35 9.93 -20.53
CA GLN A 252 -16.95 9.76 -20.89
C GLN A 252 -16.32 8.54 -20.21
N VAL A 253 -16.72 8.23 -18.96
CA VAL A 253 -16.32 6.98 -18.29
C VAL A 253 -16.78 5.78 -19.10
N ARG A 254 -18.05 5.74 -19.53
CA ARG A 254 -18.57 4.66 -20.39
C ARG A 254 -17.80 4.56 -21.71
N ASP A 255 -17.51 5.69 -22.34
CA ASP A 255 -16.77 5.72 -23.60
C ASP A 255 -15.36 5.13 -23.44
N ILE A 256 -14.68 5.45 -22.32
CA ILE A 256 -13.37 4.86 -21.96
C ILE A 256 -13.50 3.36 -21.68
N GLU A 257 -14.50 2.94 -20.90
CA GLU A 257 -14.73 1.53 -20.59
C GLU A 257 -14.93 0.68 -21.86
N VAL A 258 -15.69 1.22 -22.83
CA VAL A 258 -15.90 0.58 -24.15
C VAL A 258 -14.60 0.55 -24.97
N ALA A 259 -13.90 1.68 -25.07
CA ALA A 259 -12.69 1.82 -25.89
C ALA A 259 -11.53 0.91 -25.41
N PHE A 260 -11.42 0.69 -24.10
CA PHE A 260 -10.36 -0.12 -23.49
C PHE A 260 -10.82 -1.53 -23.08
N HIS A 261 -12.01 -1.97 -23.53
CA HIS A 261 -12.55 -3.30 -23.27
C HIS A 261 -12.58 -3.69 -21.79
N MET A 262 -12.99 -2.74 -20.96
CA MET A 262 -13.07 -2.91 -19.52
C MET A 262 -14.32 -3.73 -19.17
N LYS A 263 -14.16 -4.77 -18.34
CA LYS A 263 -15.27 -5.57 -17.79
C LYS A 263 -15.72 -5.07 -16.42
#